data_AF-A0A2V9G8V5-F1
#
_entry.id   AF-A0A2V9G8V5-F1
#
_cell.length_a   1.000
_cell.length_b   1.000
_cell.length_c   1.000
_cell.angle_alpha   90.00
_cell.angle_beta   90.00
_cell.angle_gamma   90.00
#
_symmetry.space_group_name_H-M   'P 1'
#
loop_
_entity.id
_entity.type
_entity.pdbx_description
1 polymer ?
#
loop_
_entity_poly.entity_id
_entity_poly.type
_entity_poly.pdbx_seq_one_letter_code
_entity_poly.pdbx_strand_id
1 'polypeptide(L)'
;MNSPETKRRPFEDQGDKTMILPVPTTNGGGELPPFLKAKDISARGITKITLLGDMRKSTSQFGEGIDLACKVDSKRYSWTVKYDSGNYRRLFERFGPKNEWKGVVQVERKKYLGREYIAVTD
;
A
#
# COMPACT_ATOMS: atom_id res chain seq x y z
N MET A 1 -20.42 44.56 -59.07
CA MET A 1 -20.55 45.79 -58.27
C MET A 1 -21.16 45.42 -56.92
N ASN A 2 -20.50 45.91 -55.85
CA ASN A 2 -21.00 46.20 -54.51
C ASN A 2 -21.21 45.05 -53.50
N SER A 3 -20.21 44.90 -52.62
CA SER A 3 -20.42 44.62 -51.18
C SER A 3 -21.34 45.68 -50.55
N PRO A 4 -22.03 45.33 -49.45
CA PRO A 4 -21.65 45.99 -48.19
C PRO A 4 -21.85 45.17 -46.89
N GLU A 5 -20.96 45.47 -45.94
CA GLU A 5 -21.21 45.77 -44.51
C GLU A 5 -21.70 44.69 -43.51
N THR A 6 -20.71 44.15 -42.80
CA THR A 6 -20.52 44.24 -41.34
C THR A 6 -21.77 44.35 -40.43
N LYS A 7 -22.07 43.24 -39.73
CA LYS A 7 -22.55 43.28 -38.34
C LYS A 7 -21.59 42.52 -37.43
N ARG A 8 -20.75 43.28 -36.74
CA ARG A 8 -19.96 42.81 -35.58
C ARG A 8 -20.95 42.40 -34.49
N ARG A 9 -20.90 41.14 -34.05
CA ARG A 9 -21.55 40.66 -32.83
C ARG A 9 -20.52 40.58 -31.70
N PRO A 10 -20.94 40.79 -30.45
CA PRO A 10 -20.12 41.38 -29.39
C PRO A 10 -19.04 40.44 -28.87
N PHE A 11 -17.96 41.06 -28.39
CA PHE A 11 -16.94 40.45 -27.55
C PHE A 11 -17.61 39.89 -26.28
N GLU A 12 -17.78 38.58 -26.19
CA GLU A 12 -18.01 37.90 -24.91
C GLU A 12 -16.66 37.70 -24.22
N ASP A 13 -16.44 38.62 -23.29
CA ASP A 13 -15.94 38.44 -21.92
C ASP A 13 -14.83 37.41 -21.66
N GLN A 14 -13.73 37.93 -21.14
CA GLN A 14 -12.64 37.19 -20.52
C GLN A 14 -13.15 36.50 -19.26
N GLY A 15 -13.63 35.27 -19.42
CA GLY A 15 -13.61 34.30 -18.33
C GLY A 15 -12.18 33.84 -18.13
N ASP A 16 -11.44 34.51 -17.25
CA ASP A 16 -10.20 34.03 -16.64
C ASP A 16 -10.50 32.65 -16.03
N LYS A 17 -10.36 31.61 -16.85
CA LYS A 17 -10.33 30.23 -16.38
C LYS A 17 -8.98 30.11 -15.69
N THR A 18 -8.91 30.61 -14.46
CA THR A 18 -8.09 30.01 -13.43
C THR A 18 -8.30 28.51 -13.60
N MET A 19 -7.27 27.83 -14.13
CA MET A 19 -7.18 26.40 -13.99
C MET A 19 -7.12 26.20 -12.48
N ILE A 20 -8.28 26.03 -11.86
CA ILE A 20 -8.38 25.45 -10.54
C ILE A 20 -7.90 24.04 -10.78
N LEU A 21 -6.57 23.86 -10.70
CA LEU A 21 -5.98 22.56 -10.54
C LEU A 21 -6.74 21.95 -9.37
N PRO A 22 -7.37 20.78 -9.56
CA PRO A 22 -8.10 20.16 -8.46
C PRO A 22 -7.14 20.10 -7.28
N VAL A 23 -7.61 20.60 -6.14
CA VAL A 23 -6.89 20.46 -4.86
C VAL A 23 -6.43 19.01 -4.79
N PRO A 24 -5.13 18.72 -4.56
CA PRO A 24 -4.62 17.36 -4.60
C PRO A 24 -5.52 16.48 -3.76
N THR A 25 -6.26 15.59 -4.43
CA THR A 25 -7.27 14.76 -3.78
C THR A 25 -6.57 13.91 -2.75
N THR A 26 -6.76 14.25 -1.49
CA THR A 26 -6.28 13.44 -0.38
C THR A 26 -7.24 12.26 -0.28
N ASN A 27 -6.73 11.09 -0.66
CA ASN A 27 -7.33 9.75 -0.54
C ASN A 27 -8.35 9.34 -1.61
N GLY A 28 -7.93 8.37 -2.43
CA GLY A 28 -8.86 7.50 -3.15
C GLY A 28 -8.32 6.95 -4.47
N GLY A 29 -7.42 5.97 -4.42
CA GLY A 29 -7.06 5.12 -5.57
C GLY A 29 -5.82 5.57 -6.34
N GLY A 30 -4.70 4.88 -6.13
CA GLY A 30 -3.53 5.02 -7.02
C GLY A 30 -2.20 4.55 -6.44
N GLU A 31 -1.99 4.66 -5.13
CA GLU A 31 -0.76 4.16 -4.50
C GLU A 31 -1.04 2.93 -3.65
N LEU A 32 -0.36 1.83 -3.99
CA LEU A 32 -0.27 0.68 -3.08
C LEU A 32 0.37 1.16 -1.77
N PRO A 33 -0.15 0.76 -0.59
CA PRO A 33 0.52 1.03 0.66
C PRO A 33 2.00 0.64 0.58
N PRO A 34 2.91 1.40 1.18
CA PRO A 34 4.33 1.09 1.11
C PRO A 34 4.57 -0.33 1.63
N PHE A 35 5.54 -1.02 1.03
CA PHE A 35 5.94 -2.33 1.53
C PHE A 35 6.54 -2.20 2.93
N LEU A 36 6.09 -3.05 3.85
CA LEU A 36 6.63 -3.15 5.20
C LEU A 36 8.07 -3.64 5.12
N LYS A 37 9.01 -2.86 5.66
CA LYS A 37 10.43 -3.21 5.73
C LYS A 37 10.80 -3.58 7.15
N ALA A 38 11.86 -4.38 7.30
CA ALA A 38 12.40 -4.75 8.62
C ALA A 38 12.75 -3.52 9.48
N LYS A 39 13.13 -2.40 8.85
CA LYS A 39 13.42 -1.14 9.54
C LYS A 39 12.19 -0.43 10.13
N ASP A 40 10.99 -0.78 9.68
CA ASP A 40 9.73 -0.26 10.22
C ASP A 40 9.33 -1.01 11.51
N ILE A 41 10.05 -2.09 11.84
CA ILE A 41 9.92 -2.86 13.07
C ILE A 41 11.00 -2.42 14.06
N SER A 42 10.65 -2.37 15.35
CA SER A 42 11.60 -2.00 16.41
C SER A 42 12.87 -2.84 16.32
N ALA A 43 14.03 -2.19 16.46
CA ALA A 43 15.32 -2.88 16.48
C ALA A 43 15.51 -3.76 17.72
N ARG A 44 14.74 -3.52 18.79
CA ARG A 44 14.75 -4.32 20.01
C ARG A 44 13.32 -4.66 20.43
N GLY A 45 13.10 -5.93 20.76
CA GLY A 45 11.84 -6.42 21.31
C GLY A 45 10.76 -6.71 20.27
N ILE A 46 9.56 -6.97 20.79
CA ILE A 46 8.39 -7.41 20.04
C ILE A 46 7.60 -6.20 19.54
N THR A 47 7.28 -6.19 18.26
CA THR A 47 6.36 -5.24 17.62
C THR A 47 5.04 -5.93 17.31
N LYS A 48 3.91 -5.26 17.53
CA LYS A 48 2.58 -5.76 17.17
C LYS A 48 2.21 -5.27 15.77
N ILE A 49 1.88 -6.19 14.88
CA ILE A 49 1.31 -5.89 13.57
C ILE A 49 -0.16 -6.29 13.60
N THR A 50 -1.05 -5.43 13.10
CA THR A 50 -2.46 -5.79 12.87
C THR A 50 -2.66 -6.16 11.41
N LEU A 51 -3.00 -7.41 11.12
CA LEU A 51 -3.42 -7.85 9.79
C LEU A 51 -4.87 -7.39 9.55
N LEU A 52 -5.12 -6.85 8.35
CA LEU A 52 -6.38 -6.16 8.02
C LEU A 52 -7.40 -7.05 7.29
N GLY A 53 -7.00 -8.27 6.89
CA GLY A 53 -7.86 -9.21 6.16
C GLY A 53 -7.52 -9.30 4.67
N ASP A 54 -7.13 -8.19 4.03
CA ASP A 54 -6.82 -8.21 2.60
C ASP A 54 -5.55 -9.00 2.29
N MET A 55 -5.68 -10.00 1.43
CA MET A 55 -4.60 -10.86 0.96
C MET A 55 -4.58 -10.87 -0.58
N ARG A 56 -3.41 -10.69 -1.18
CA ARG A 56 -3.22 -10.79 -2.63
C ARG A 56 -2.06 -11.72 -2.94
N LYS A 57 -2.18 -12.53 -3.99
CA LYS A 57 -1.03 -13.31 -4.46
C LYS A 57 0.06 -12.34 -4.96
N SER A 58 1.29 -12.59 -4.54
CA SER A 58 2.47 -11.86 -4.99
C SER A 58 3.41 -12.82 -5.72
N THR A 59 3.70 -12.52 -6.98
CA THR A 59 4.72 -13.21 -7.77
C THR A 59 5.90 -12.27 -8.01
N SER A 60 7.12 -12.77 -7.81
CA SER A 60 8.35 -11.99 -8.03
C SER A 60 9.48 -12.91 -8.48
N GLN A 61 10.54 -12.36 -9.06
CA GLN A 61 11.76 -13.11 -9.40
C GLN A 61 12.40 -13.83 -8.20
N PHE A 62 12.09 -13.39 -6.97
CA PHE A 62 12.57 -13.98 -5.71
C PHE A 62 11.58 -14.98 -5.11
N GLY A 63 10.65 -15.52 -5.91
CA GLY A 63 9.67 -16.52 -5.49
C GLY A 63 8.27 -15.98 -5.26
N GLU A 64 7.35 -16.92 -5.01
CA GLU A 64 5.93 -16.69 -4.81
C GLU A 64 5.58 -16.46 -3.34
N GLY A 65 4.48 -15.74 -3.11
CA GLY A 65 3.97 -15.49 -1.78
C GLY A 65 2.63 -14.76 -1.80
N ILE A 66 2.33 -14.12 -0.68
CA ILE A 66 1.16 -13.29 -0.48
C ILE A 66 1.57 -11.92 0.03
N ASP A 67 0.89 -10.89 -0.45
CA ASP A 67 0.91 -9.55 0.10
C ASP A 67 -0.27 -9.40 1.06
N LEU A 68 0.06 -9.14 2.33
CA LEU A 68 -0.90 -8.94 3.41
C LEU A 68 -1.04 -7.44 3.70
N ALA A 69 -2.26 -6.92 3.66
CA ALA A 69 -2.49 -5.58 4.19
C ALA A 69 -2.36 -5.59 5.71
N CYS A 70 -1.50 -4.72 6.25
CA CYS A 70 -1.23 -4.69 7.67
C CYS A 70 -1.06 -3.26 8.19
N LYS A 71 -1.10 -3.13 9.52
CA LYS A 71 -0.90 -1.88 10.23
C LYS A 71 0.15 -2.05 11.32
N VAL A 72 1.09 -1.12 11.38
CA VAL A 72 2.03 -0.94 12.49
C VAL A 72 1.73 0.43 13.07
N ASP A 73 1.37 0.48 14.35
CA ASP A 73 0.89 1.68 15.03
C ASP A 73 -0.28 2.37 14.28
N SER A 74 -0.02 3.55 13.72
CA SER A 74 -0.97 4.35 12.93
C SER A 74 -0.81 4.19 11.41
N LYS A 75 0.25 3.52 10.93
CA LYS A 75 0.62 3.44 9.51
C LYS A 75 0.20 2.11 8.88
N ARG A 76 -0.32 2.19 7.66
CA ARG A 76 -0.70 1.02 6.84
C ARG A 76 0.43 0.64 5.90
N TYR A 77 0.64 -0.66 5.74
CA TYR A 77 1.66 -1.24 4.88
C TYR A 77 1.10 -2.44 4.11
N SER A 78 1.83 -2.84 3.07
CA SER A 78 1.69 -4.16 2.46
C SER A 78 2.88 -5.02 2.90
N TRP A 79 2.63 -6.19 3.47
CA TRP A 79 3.68 -7.10 3.90
C TRP A 79 3.71 -8.36 3.04
N THR A 80 4.76 -8.48 2.24
CA THR A 80 5.01 -9.67 1.44
C THR A 80 5.55 -10.79 2.32
N VAL A 81 4.83 -11.92 2.34
CA VAL A 81 5.21 -13.15 3.02
C VAL A 81 5.35 -14.26 1.98
N LYS A 82 6.55 -14.82 1.86
CA LYS A 82 6.84 -15.91 0.90
C LYS A 82 6.29 -17.25 1.40
N TYR A 83 5.75 -18.07 0.51
CA TYR A 83 5.13 -19.35 0.88
C TYR A 83 6.12 -20.34 1.52
N ASP A 84 7.38 -20.30 1.11
CA ASP A 84 8.48 -21.11 1.63
C ASP A 84 9.05 -20.59 2.96
N SER A 85 8.57 -19.45 3.46
CA SER A 85 9.09 -18.83 4.67
C SER A 85 8.50 -19.43 5.95
N GLY A 86 9.30 -19.44 7.01
CA GLY A 86 8.83 -19.77 8.36
C GLY A 86 7.75 -18.81 8.90
N ASN A 87 7.59 -17.62 8.30
CA ASN A 87 6.49 -16.71 8.62
C ASN A 87 5.17 -17.22 8.04
N TYR A 88 5.15 -17.65 6.78
CA TYR A 88 3.94 -18.19 6.17
C TYR A 88 3.45 -19.40 6.95
N ARG A 89 4.36 -20.32 7.32
CA ARG A 89 4.01 -21.49 8.13
C ARG A 89 3.32 -21.11 9.45
N ARG A 90 3.88 -20.18 10.23
CA ARG A 90 3.29 -19.74 11.52
C ARG A 90 1.95 -19.06 11.34
N LEU A 91 1.84 -18.17 10.36
CA LEU A 91 0.58 -17.49 10.05
C LEU A 91 -0.50 -18.48 9.59
N PHE A 92 -0.11 -19.47 8.78
CA PHE A 92 -1.01 -20.53 8.33
C PHE A 92 -1.44 -21.45 9.48
N GLU A 93 -0.52 -21.85 10.37
CA GLU A 93 -0.85 -22.62 11.58
C GLU A 93 -1.85 -21.86 12.47
N ARG A 94 -1.74 -20.53 12.53
CA ARG A 94 -2.64 -19.68 13.33
C ARG A 94 -4.00 -19.39 12.69
N PHE A 95 -4.04 -18.97 11.43
CA PHE A 95 -5.25 -18.49 10.78
C PHE A 95 -5.92 -19.55 9.88
N GLY A 96 -5.19 -20.62 9.56
CA GLY A 96 -5.65 -21.71 8.70
C GLY A 96 -5.70 -21.33 7.22
N PRO A 97 -6.37 -22.17 6.39
CA PRO A 97 -6.41 -22.02 4.93
C PRO A 97 -7.36 -20.91 4.44
N LYS A 98 -7.74 -19.98 5.32
CA LYS A 98 -8.63 -18.86 4.95
C LYS A 98 -7.86 -17.87 4.08
N ASN A 99 -8.54 -17.32 3.07
CA ASN A 99 -7.98 -16.26 2.23
C ASN A 99 -8.12 -14.85 2.86
N GLU A 100 -8.50 -14.78 4.13
CA GLU A 100 -8.65 -13.55 4.89
C GLU A 100 -8.02 -13.75 6.26
N TRP A 101 -6.81 -13.19 6.45
CA TRP A 101 -6.10 -13.25 7.73
C TRP A 101 -6.22 -11.90 8.43
N LYS A 102 -6.92 -11.90 9.56
CA LYS A 102 -7.20 -10.70 10.35
C LYS A 102 -6.91 -10.94 11.81
N GLY A 103 -6.17 -10.04 12.44
CA GLY A 103 -5.79 -10.16 13.84
C GLY A 103 -4.43 -9.55 14.13
N VAL A 104 -4.07 -9.51 15.41
CA VAL A 104 -2.79 -8.98 15.87
C VAL A 104 -1.76 -10.10 15.91
N VAL A 105 -0.64 -9.92 15.20
CA VAL A 105 0.51 -10.83 15.21
C VAL A 105 1.71 -10.15 15.86
N GLN A 106 2.48 -10.94 16.61
CA GLN A 106 3.73 -10.47 17.20
C GLN A 106 4.88 -10.75 16.24
N VAL A 107 5.73 -9.75 16.03
CA VAL A 107 6.91 -9.88 15.20
C VAL A 107 8.13 -9.29 15.86
N GLU A 108 9.28 -9.80 15.45
CA GLU A 108 10.59 -9.26 15.80
C GLU A 108 11.38 -8.93 14.52
N ARG A 109 12.26 -7.93 14.61
CA ARG A 109 13.29 -7.71 13.61
C ARG A 109 14.44 -8.67 13.86
N LYS A 110 14.71 -9.56 12.93
CA LYS A 110 15.82 -10.52 12.98
C LYS A 110 16.79 -10.31 11.83
N LYS A 111 17.97 -10.93 11.92
CA LYS A 111 19.02 -10.86 10.91
C LYS A 111 19.38 -12.28 10.44
N TYR A 112 19.45 -12.47 9.13
CA TYR A 112 19.88 -13.71 8.49
C TYR A 112 20.83 -13.38 7.34
N LEU A 113 22.02 -13.98 7.33
CA LEU A 113 23.07 -13.74 6.32
C LEU A 113 23.33 -12.24 6.05
N GLY A 114 23.42 -11.44 7.12
CA GLY A 114 23.66 -10.00 6.98
C GLY A 114 22.41 -9.15 6.67
N ARG A 115 21.28 -9.76 6.29
CA ARG A 115 20.05 -9.07 5.91
C ARG A 115 19.01 -9.12 7.01
N GLU A 116 18.34 -8.00 7.24
CA GLU A 116 17.29 -7.91 8.23
C GLU A 116 15.93 -8.31 7.66
N TYR A 117 15.14 -9.01 8.46
CA TYR A 117 13.82 -9.48 8.08
C TYR A 117 12.87 -9.41 9.29
N ILE A 118 11.58 -9.49 8.98
CA ILE A 118 10.50 -9.50 9.96
C ILE A 118 10.19 -10.96 10.28
N ALA A 119 10.27 -11.37 11.53
CA ALA A 119 10.02 -12.75 11.97
C ALA A 119 8.76 -12.80 12.82
N VAL A 120 7.80 -13.67 12.48
CA VAL A 120 6.64 -13.96 13.34
C VAL A 120 7.10 -14.77 14.55
N THR A 121 6.67 -14.36 15.74
CA THR A 121 7.07 -15.00 17.03
C THR A 121 5.91 -15.56 17.83
N ASP A 122 4.68 -15.30 17.40
CA ASP A 122 3.45 -15.89 17.93
C ASP A 122 3.26 -17.32 17.41
#